data_AF-A8LNQ0-F1
#
_entry.id   AF-A8LNQ0-F1
#
_cell.length_a   1.000
_cell.length_b   1.000
_cell.length_c   1.000
_cell.angle_alpha   90.00
_cell.angle_beta   90.00
_cell.angle_gamma   90.00
#
_symmetry.space_group_name_H-M   'P 1'
#
loop_
_entity.id
_entity.type
_entity.pdbx_description
1 polymer ?
#
loop_
_entity_poly.entity_id
_entity_poly.type
_entity_poly.pdbx_seq_one_letter_code
_entity_poly.pdbx_strand_id
1 'polypeptide(L)'
;MIGFDVTLLRPNWLLALMPLAAFGWWVLSRRGGLGDWQRVVDPALLRAMAVLGRVDAQSSRAPLWALIGALAVILVALSGPALERRDTLSYRNLDGVLFVVDVSASVTEDARWPRMLTMGRFGLAALETRPGGLIVYGGDAYVATEMTGDHLQLGQTLSLLSSDMVPDDGSRPERALALAAQLLADAEIIAGDVVLFTDGDGLGPASLQQAAQIAAQGARLSLVSLKMPLSDFATHAAVGQGAVFTLDQTDAFADWIQEDARTRLEAQDYPLLFWKDLGRYVLGIALIPLLLLFRKGTA
;
A
#
# COMPACT_ATOMS: atom_id res chain seq x y z
N MET A 1 11.53 18.58 8.03
CA MET A 1 12.46 18.31 6.91
C MET A 1 11.80 17.23 6.06
N ILE A 2 11.47 17.54 4.80
CA ILE A 2 10.72 16.62 3.93
C ILE A 2 11.73 15.59 3.40
N GLY A 3 11.81 14.43 4.08
CA GLY A 3 12.57 13.28 3.59
C GLY A 3 11.81 12.64 2.43
N PHE A 4 12.30 12.87 1.21
CA PHE A 4 11.86 12.12 0.05
C PHE A 4 12.63 10.81 0.04
N ASP A 5 12.06 9.73 0.56
CA ASP A 5 12.64 8.40 0.42
C ASP A 5 12.46 7.95 -1.03
N VAL A 6 13.57 7.99 -1.78
CA VAL A 6 13.63 7.57 -3.17
C VAL A 6 14.25 6.18 -3.23
N THR A 7 13.50 5.21 -3.73
CA THR A 7 13.96 3.83 -3.94
C THR A 7 14.10 3.54 -5.43
N LEU A 8 15.05 2.67 -5.79
CA LEU A 8 15.24 2.22 -7.17
C LEU A 8 14.50 0.90 -7.38
N LEU A 9 13.51 0.88 -8.27
CA LEU A 9 12.73 -0.32 -8.60
C LEU A 9 13.57 -1.38 -9.33
N ARG A 10 14.55 -0.94 -10.13
CA ARG A 10 15.35 -1.81 -11.02
C ARG A 10 16.83 -1.39 -11.00
N PRO A 11 17.53 -1.54 -9.86
CA PRO A 11 18.89 -1.04 -9.70
C PRO A 11 19.90 -1.65 -10.69
N ASN A 12 19.60 -2.84 -11.24
CA ASN A 12 20.44 -3.53 -12.22
C ASN A 12 20.74 -2.71 -13.49
N TRP A 13 19.86 -1.75 -13.87
CA TRP A 13 20.12 -0.86 -15.00
C TRP A 13 21.30 0.10 -14.77
N LEU A 14 21.66 0.38 -13.51
CA LEU A 14 22.85 1.18 -13.20
C LEU A 14 24.14 0.46 -13.57
N LEU A 15 24.16 -0.87 -13.62
CA LEU A 15 25.33 -1.63 -14.08
C LEU A 15 25.65 -1.31 -15.55
N ALA A 16 24.65 -0.93 -16.36
CA ALA A 16 24.85 -0.52 -17.74
C ALA A 16 25.57 0.84 -17.88
N LEU A 17 25.74 1.61 -16.79
CA LEU A 17 26.59 2.81 -16.80
C LEU A 17 28.08 2.46 -16.91
N MET A 18 28.53 1.32 -16.38
CA MET A 18 29.92 0.88 -16.50
C MET A 18 30.36 0.63 -17.95
N PRO A 19 29.67 -0.18 -18.77
CA PRO A 19 30.03 -0.37 -20.17
C PRO A 19 29.88 0.92 -20.98
N LEU A 20 28.93 1.80 -20.62
CA LEU A 20 28.81 3.12 -21.26
C LEU A 20 30.02 4.01 -20.99
N ALA A 21 30.48 4.06 -19.73
CA ALA A 21 31.68 4.81 -19.36
C ALA A 21 32.94 4.22 -20.01
N ALA A 22 33.06 2.89 -20.06
CA ALA A 22 34.15 2.21 -20.76
C ALA A 22 34.14 2.51 -22.26
N PHE A 23 32.96 2.52 -22.90
CA PHE A 23 32.80 2.90 -24.29
C PHE A 23 33.17 4.36 -24.52
N GLY A 24 32.70 5.28 -23.67
CA GLY A 24 33.08 6.69 -23.72
C GLY A 24 34.59 6.87 -23.60
N TRP A 25 35.24 6.23 -22.63
CA TRP A 25 36.68 6.24 -22.46
C TRP A 25 37.42 5.66 -23.67
N TRP A 26 36.95 4.55 -24.22
CA TRP A 26 37.52 3.93 -25.43
C TRP A 26 37.42 4.84 -26.65
N VAL A 27 36.29 5.51 -26.86
CA VAL A 27 36.14 6.49 -27.95
C VAL A 27 37.00 7.73 -27.71
N LEU A 28 37.18 8.18 -26.46
CA LEU A 28 38.01 9.35 -26.12
C LEU A 28 39.51 9.08 -26.22
N SER A 29 39.93 7.87 -25.84
CA SER A 29 41.31 7.37 -25.97
C SER A 29 41.69 7.10 -27.42
N ARG A 30 40.70 6.82 -28.29
CA ARG A 30 40.87 6.98 -29.73
C ARG A 30 41.02 8.46 -30.05
N ARG A 31 42.15 8.82 -30.64
CA ARG A 31 42.35 10.14 -31.25
C ARG A 31 41.53 10.23 -32.54
N GLY A 32 40.20 10.31 -32.41
CA GLY A 32 39.26 10.56 -33.50
C GLY A 32 39.30 12.01 -33.99
N GLY A 33 40.45 12.42 -34.50
CA GLY A 33 40.53 13.50 -35.48
C GLY A 33 40.71 12.88 -36.86
N LEU A 34 40.76 13.71 -37.91
CA LEU A 34 41.09 13.37 -39.30
C LEU A 34 42.44 12.62 -39.49
N GLY A 35 43.06 12.07 -38.45
CA GLY A 35 44.37 11.43 -38.45
C GLY A 35 44.48 10.18 -39.34
N ASP A 36 43.39 9.47 -39.62
CA ASP A 36 43.42 8.38 -40.61
C ASP A 36 43.17 8.87 -42.04
N TRP A 37 42.42 9.95 -42.23
CA TRP A 37 42.23 10.57 -43.56
C TRP A 37 43.44 11.42 -43.98
N GLN A 38 44.15 12.04 -43.04
CA GLN A 38 45.45 12.71 -43.28
C GLN A 38 46.56 11.74 -43.70
N ARG A 39 46.41 10.44 -43.37
CA ARG A 39 47.34 9.39 -43.81
C ARG A 39 47.08 8.91 -45.24
N VAL A 40 45.88 9.14 -45.77
CA VAL A 40 45.43 8.59 -47.06
C VAL A 40 45.13 9.69 -48.09
N VAL A 41 44.90 10.95 -47.67
CA VAL A 41 44.50 12.07 -48.53
C VAL A 41 45.51 13.21 -48.48
N ASP A 42 45.80 13.77 -49.65
CA ASP A 42 46.71 14.90 -49.84
C ASP A 42 46.32 16.12 -48.96
N PRO A 43 47.23 16.65 -48.12
CA PRO A 43 46.97 17.79 -47.25
C PRO A 43 46.63 19.10 -47.97
N ALA A 44 46.87 19.21 -49.29
CA ALA A 44 46.40 20.34 -50.10
C ALA A 44 44.90 20.23 -50.42
N LEU A 45 44.40 19.02 -50.69
CA LEU A 45 42.99 18.76 -50.98
C LEU A 45 42.12 18.96 -49.74
N LEU A 46 42.58 18.49 -48.57
CA LEU A 46 41.88 18.70 -47.30
C LEU A 46 41.74 20.19 -46.94
N ARG A 47 42.78 21.00 -47.23
CA ARG A 47 42.73 22.45 -47.03
C ARG A 47 41.76 23.13 -47.98
N ALA A 48 41.72 22.72 -49.25
CA ALA A 48 40.75 23.25 -50.21
C ALA A 48 39.30 22.92 -49.81
N MET A 49 39.04 21.69 -49.33
CA MET A 49 37.71 21.27 -48.88
C MET A 49 37.27 21.95 -47.57
N ALA A 50 38.20 22.27 -46.67
CA ALA A 50 37.93 23.03 -45.46
C ALA A 50 37.56 24.50 -45.77
N VAL A 51 38.24 25.13 -46.74
CA VAL A 51 37.93 26.50 -47.20
C VAL A 51 36.55 26.58 -47.88
N LEU A 52 36.11 25.50 -48.52
CA LEU A 52 34.78 25.36 -49.13
C LEU A 52 33.65 25.13 -48.10
N GLY A 53 33.95 25.09 -46.79
CA GLY A 53 32.97 24.83 -45.74
C GLY A 53 32.35 23.41 -45.81
N ARG A 54 32.98 22.51 -46.57
CA ARG A 54 32.50 21.12 -46.79
C ARG A 54 33.07 20.14 -45.76
N VAL A 55 34.09 20.55 -45.01
CA VAL A 55 34.76 19.74 -43.99
C VAL A 55 35.04 20.62 -42.77
N ASP A 56 34.38 20.33 -41.65
CA ASP A 56 34.75 20.87 -40.35
C ASP A 56 36.10 20.27 -39.92
N ALA A 57 37.16 21.08 -39.98
CA ALA A 57 38.51 20.66 -39.58
C ALA A 57 38.60 20.31 -38.07
N GLN A 58 37.63 20.77 -37.29
CA GLN A 58 37.53 20.54 -35.86
C GLN A 58 36.34 19.61 -35.62
N SER A 59 36.59 18.30 -35.64
CA SER A 59 35.62 17.28 -35.24
C SER A 59 35.21 17.53 -33.79
N SER A 60 34.17 18.34 -33.59
CA SER A 60 33.64 18.62 -32.27
C SER A 60 33.16 17.32 -31.66
N ARG A 61 33.63 17.01 -30.45
CA ARG A 61 33.15 15.87 -29.67
C ARG A 61 31.80 16.18 -29.00
N ALA A 62 31.24 17.38 -29.20
CA ALA A 62 29.96 17.80 -28.63
C ALA A 62 28.79 16.83 -28.93
N PRO A 63 28.55 16.36 -30.17
CA PRO A 63 27.48 15.40 -30.43
C PRO A 63 27.72 14.04 -29.75
N LEU A 64 28.97 13.61 -29.63
CA LEU A 64 29.30 12.38 -28.90
C LEU A 64 28.98 12.50 -27.41
N TRP A 65 29.36 13.63 -26.78
CA TRP A 65 29.03 13.90 -25.38
C TRP A 65 27.53 14.06 -25.13
N ALA A 66 26.83 14.68 -26.07
CA ALA A 66 25.38 14.77 -26.04
C ALA A 66 24.72 13.37 -26.10
N LEU A 67 25.20 12.49 -26.98
CA LEU A 67 24.69 11.12 -27.07
C LEU A 67 24.96 10.30 -25.81
N ILE A 68 26.18 10.35 -25.26
CA ILE A 68 26.55 9.66 -24.02
C ILE A 68 25.72 10.18 -22.85
N GLY A 69 25.54 11.51 -22.75
CA GLY A 69 24.71 12.13 -21.73
C GLY A 69 23.24 11.73 -21.83
N ALA A 70 22.66 11.71 -23.04
CA ALA A 70 21.30 11.25 -23.26
C ALA A 70 21.11 9.79 -22.83
N LEU A 71 22.05 8.91 -23.21
CA LEU A 71 21.99 7.50 -22.85
C LEU A 71 22.15 7.27 -21.34
N ALA A 72 23.02 8.05 -20.67
CA ALA A 72 23.16 7.99 -19.21
C ALA A 72 21.85 8.39 -18.49
N VAL A 73 21.17 9.45 -18.95
CA VAL A 73 19.87 9.87 -18.38
C VAL A 73 18.78 8.81 -18.63
N ILE A 74 18.77 8.17 -19.81
CA ILE A 74 17.86 7.06 -20.10
C ILE A 74 18.10 5.88 -19.17
N LEU A 75 19.36 5.51 -18.89
CA LEU A 75 19.69 4.43 -17.97
C LEU A 75 19.24 4.73 -16.53
N VAL A 76 19.40 5.98 -16.09
CA VAL A 76 18.87 6.44 -14.79
C VAL A 76 17.34 6.48 -14.78
N ALA A 77 16.69 6.77 -15.90
CA ALA A 77 15.25 6.67 -15.99
C ALA A 77 14.76 5.21 -15.93
N LEU A 78 15.49 4.28 -16.58
CA LEU A 78 15.18 2.85 -16.60
C LEU A 78 15.43 2.14 -15.27
N SER A 79 16.31 2.68 -14.42
CA SER A 79 16.48 2.16 -13.05
C SER A 79 15.24 2.38 -12.17
N GLY A 80 14.27 3.17 -12.67
CA GLY A 80 12.96 3.36 -12.06
C GLY A 80 13.07 4.05 -10.70
N PRO A 81 13.59 5.29 -10.64
CA PRO A 81 13.56 6.07 -9.41
C PRO A 81 12.10 6.24 -9.01
N ALA A 82 11.73 5.72 -7.86
CA ALA A 82 10.38 5.76 -7.36
C ALA A 82 10.32 6.58 -6.08
N LEU A 83 9.28 7.41 -6.01
CA LEU A 83 8.89 8.06 -4.77
C LEU A 83 7.78 7.23 -4.12
N GLU A 84 7.88 7.10 -2.81
CA GLU A 84 6.83 6.53 -1.97
C GLU A 84 5.54 7.35 -2.13
N ARG A 85 4.43 6.71 -2.49
CA ARG A 85 3.13 7.37 -2.67
C ARG A 85 2.43 7.45 -1.31
N ARG A 86 2.69 8.51 -0.54
CA ARG A 86 2.05 8.74 0.77
C ARG A 86 0.57 9.15 0.72
N ASP A 87 0.08 9.57 -0.44
CA ASP A 87 -1.30 10.05 -0.58
C ASP A 87 -2.01 9.38 -1.76
N THR A 88 -2.78 8.33 -1.49
CA THR A 88 -4.01 8.08 -2.25
C THR A 88 -5.04 7.43 -1.34
N LEU A 89 -6.22 8.06 -1.23
CA LEU A 89 -7.43 7.58 -0.56
C LEU A 89 -7.77 6.11 -0.86
N SER A 90 -7.30 5.56 -1.98
CA SER A 90 -7.43 4.15 -2.36
C SER A 90 -6.74 3.16 -1.39
N TYR A 91 -5.71 3.58 -0.63
CA TYR A 91 -5.03 2.72 0.35
C TYR A 91 -5.80 2.59 1.66
N ARG A 92 -6.54 3.64 2.03
CA ARG A 92 -7.38 3.62 3.23
C ARG A 92 -8.48 2.57 3.11
N ASN A 93 -8.89 2.24 1.88
CA ASN A 93 -9.90 1.23 1.62
C ASN A 93 -9.35 -0.20 1.56
N LEU A 94 -8.04 -0.44 1.72
CA LEU A 94 -7.47 -1.79 1.73
C LEU A 94 -7.31 -2.33 3.14
N ASP A 95 -7.51 -1.48 4.15
CA ASP A 95 -7.42 -1.80 5.56
C ASP A 95 -8.64 -1.28 6.31
N GLY A 96 -9.43 -2.16 6.90
CA GLY A 96 -10.74 -1.82 7.46
C GLY A 96 -11.07 -2.57 8.73
N VAL A 97 -12.00 -2.03 9.51
CA VAL A 97 -12.44 -2.62 10.79
C VAL A 97 -13.92 -2.94 10.75
N LEU A 98 -14.27 -4.15 11.16
CA LEU A 98 -15.63 -4.61 11.26
C LEU A 98 -16.00 -4.90 12.70
N PHE A 99 -17.00 -4.18 13.19
CA PHE A 99 -17.58 -4.37 14.51
C PHE A 99 -18.71 -5.39 14.37
N VAL A 100 -18.60 -6.52 15.06
CA VAL A 100 -19.61 -7.58 15.07
C VAL A 100 -20.20 -7.64 16.46
N VAL A 101 -21.47 -7.25 16.61
CA VAL A 101 -22.09 -7.06 17.93
C VAL A 101 -23.20 -8.06 18.15
N ASP A 102 -23.09 -8.82 19.23
CA ASP A 102 -24.14 -9.68 19.75
C ASP A 102 -25.26 -8.81 20.32
N VAL A 103 -26.45 -8.90 19.73
CA VAL A 103 -27.66 -8.20 20.19
C VAL A 103 -28.69 -9.18 20.76
N SER A 104 -28.28 -10.39 21.13
CA SER A 104 -29.14 -11.34 21.84
C SER A 104 -29.57 -10.78 23.20
N ALA A 105 -30.73 -11.25 23.69
CA ALA A 105 -31.29 -10.80 24.96
C ALA A 105 -30.31 -10.97 26.15
N SER A 106 -29.49 -12.03 26.16
CA SER A 106 -28.49 -12.28 27.22
C SER A 106 -27.38 -11.22 27.27
N VAL A 107 -27.16 -10.50 26.16
CA VAL A 107 -26.20 -9.41 26.03
C VAL A 107 -26.87 -8.06 26.25
N THR A 108 -27.98 -7.78 25.57
CA THR A 108 -28.64 -6.45 25.61
C THR A 108 -29.32 -6.16 26.94
N GLU A 109 -29.76 -7.18 27.68
CA GLU A 109 -30.38 -7.01 29.00
C GLU A 109 -29.34 -6.97 30.15
N ASP A 110 -28.07 -7.28 29.90
CA ASP A 110 -27.01 -7.19 30.92
C ASP A 110 -26.73 -5.72 31.27
N ALA A 111 -26.56 -5.44 32.57
CA ALA A 111 -26.28 -4.09 33.07
C ALA A 111 -25.01 -3.45 32.47
N ARG A 112 -24.11 -4.24 31.87
CA ARG A 112 -22.88 -3.76 31.22
C ARG A 112 -23.06 -3.43 29.74
N TRP A 113 -24.21 -3.70 29.13
CA TRP A 113 -24.48 -3.37 27.73
C TRP A 113 -24.08 -1.92 27.35
N PRO A 114 -24.42 -0.86 28.13
CA PRO A 114 -24.00 0.50 27.82
C PRO A 114 -22.48 0.70 27.82
N ARG A 115 -21.74 -0.05 28.64
CA ARG A 115 -20.26 0.00 28.67
C ARG A 115 -19.67 -0.67 27.42
N MET A 116 -20.28 -1.76 26.95
CA MET A 116 -19.89 -2.42 25.70
C MET A 116 -20.08 -1.51 24.50
N LEU A 117 -21.24 -0.84 24.38
CA LEU A 117 -21.47 0.16 23.33
C LEU A 117 -20.50 1.34 23.42
N THR A 118 -20.18 1.78 24.63
CA THR A 118 -19.19 2.84 24.87
C THR A 118 -17.80 2.40 24.37
N MET A 119 -17.36 1.18 24.69
CA MET A 119 -16.09 0.63 24.22
C MET A 119 -16.07 0.51 22.69
N GLY A 120 -17.17 0.08 22.06
CA GLY A 120 -17.29 0.08 20.59
C GLY A 120 -17.15 1.48 19.99
N ARG A 121 -17.73 2.52 20.62
CA ARG A 121 -17.57 3.92 20.19
C ARG A 121 -16.13 4.43 20.33
N PHE A 122 -15.41 4.02 21.38
CA PHE A 122 -13.98 4.31 21.51
C PHE A 122 -13.19 3.64 20.39
N GLY A 123 -13.51 2.39 20.04
CA GLY A 123 -12.93 1.71 18.88
C GLY A 123 -13.21 2.41 17.55
N LEU A 124 -14.43 2.95 17.37
CA LEU A 124 -14.77 3.75 16.19
C LEU A 124 -13.95 5.04 16.11
N ALA A 125 -13.77 5.75 17.23
CA ALA A 125 -12.94 6.94 17.28
C ALA A 125 -11.45 6.64 17.00
N ALA A 126 -11.02 5.41 17.27
CA ALA A 126 -9.67 4.92 17.01
C ALA A 126 -9.40 4.57 15.54
N LEU A 127 -10.42 4.52 14.66
CA LEU A 127 -10.26 4.15 13.24
C LEU A 127 -9.51 5.18 12.40
N GLU A 128 -9.40 6.42 12.89
CA GLU A 128 -8.86 7.58 12.18
C GLU A 128 -9.46 7.79 10.77
N THR A 129 -8.89 7.11 9.76
CA THR A 129 -9.27 7.23 8.36
C THR A 129 -9.62 5.90 7.69
N ARG A 130 -9.55 4.79 8.44
CA ARG A 130 -9.90 3.43 7.99
C ARG A 130 -11.42 3.32 7.87
N PRO A 131 -11.98 2.68 6.83
CA PRO A 131 -13.40 2.38 6.78
C PRO A 131 -13.78 1.43 7.92
N GLY A 132 -14.94 1.72 8.52
CA GLY A 132 -15.58 0.88 9.53
C GLY A 132 -16.87 0.28 8.98
N GLY A 133 -17.22 -0.93 9.42
CA GLY A 133 -18.53 -1.53 9.18
C GLY A 133 -19.13 -2.11 10.46
N LEU A 134 -20.43 -2.39 10.43
CA LEU A 134 -21.17 -2.91 11.58
C LEU A 134 -22.05 -4.09 11.17
N ILE A 135 -21.82 -5.23 11.82
CA ILE A 135 -22.68 -6.41 11.78
C ILE A 135 -23.34 -6.57 13.15
N VAL A 136 -24.61 -6.92 13.14
CA VAL A 136 -25.35 -7.31 14.34
C VAL A 136 -25.79 -8.76 14.18
N TYR A 137 -25.84 -9.50 15.28
CA TYR A 137 -26.31 -10.87 15.22
C TYR A 137 -27.07 -11.30 16.48
N GLY A 138 -27.94 -12.28 16.28
CA GLY A 138 -28.65 -13.04 17.30
C GLY A 138 -28.78 -14.49 16.82
N GLY A 139 -30.00 -14.95 16.55
CA GLY A 139 -30.26 -16.23 15.87
C GLY A 139 -29.85 -16.26 14.39
N ASP A 140 -29.71 -15.08 13.77
CA ASP A 140 -29.07 -14.89 12.46
C ASP A 140 -28.22 -13.61 12.45
N ALA A 141 -27.44 -13.38 11.38
CA ALA A 141 -26.54 -12.23 11.27
C ALA A 141 -26.93 -11.29 10.13
N TYR A 142 -26.82 -9.98 10.39
CA TYR A 142 -27.26 -8.93 9.48
C TYR A 142 -26.22 -7.80 9.40
N VAL A 143 -26.02 -7.25 8.20
CA VAL A 143 -25.20 -6.04 8.01
C VAL A 143 -26.03 -4.83 8.41
N ALA A 144 -25.68 -4.19 9.54
CA ALA A 144 -26.31 -2.96 9.98
C ALA A 144 -25.72 -1.74 9.25
N THR A 145 -24.42 -1.79 8.91
CA THR A 145 -23.75 -0.77 8.11
C THR A 145 -22.63 -1.41 7.30
N GLU A 146 -22.63 -1.18 5.98
CA GLU A 146 -21.54 -1.58 5.10
C GLU A 146 -20.24 -0.81 5.44
N MET A 147 -19.12 -1.21 4.83
CA MET A 147 -17.83 -0.56 5.03
C MET A 147 -17.88 0.90 4.56
N THR A 148 -17.72 1.85 5.50
CA THR A 148 -17.84 3.28 5.25
C THR A 148 -16.78 4.08 6.00
N GLY A 149 -16.35 5.21 5.42
CA GLY A 149 -15.53 6.21 6.11
C GLY A 149 -16.35 7.19 6.95
N ASP A 150 -17.68 7.14 6.92
CA ASP A 150 -18.54 7.98 7.77
C ASP A 150 -18.68 7.36 9.17
N HIS A 151 -17.66 7.60 10.00
CA HIS A 151 -17.63 7.11 11.39
C HIS A 151 -18.72 7.74 12.26
N LEU A 152 -19.22 8.91 11.89
CA LEU A 152 -20.27 9.59 12.65
C LEU A 152 -21.60 8.84 12.49
N GLN A 153 -21.97 8.50 11.26
CA GLN A 153 -23.17 7.69 11.00
C GLN A 153 -23.04 6.28 11.59
N LEU A 154 -21.86 5.67 11.47
CA LEU A 154 -21.58 4.36 12.05
C LEU A 154 -21.73 4.38 13.58
N GLY A 155 -21.19 5.40 14.26
CA GLY A 155 -21.32 5.58 15.70
C GLY A 155 -22.75 5.83 16.18
N GLN A 156 -23.57 6.51 15.37
CA GLN A 156 -25.00 6.67 15.64
C GLN A 156 -25.72 5.32 15.59
N THR A 157 -25.47 4.53 14.54
CA THR A 157 -26.06 3.19 14.37
C THR A 157 -25.66 2.27 15.53
N LEU A 158 -24.37 2.25 15.89
CA LEU A 158 -23.86 1.48 17.03
C LEU A 158 -24.55 1.88 18.35
N SER A 159 -24.85 3.17 18.54
CA SER A 159 -25.49 3.66 19.77
C SER A 159 -26.97 3.29 19.89
N LEU A 160 -27.61 2.94 18.77
CA LEU A 160 -29.02 2.57 18.71
C LEU A 160 -29.23 1.04 18.77
N LEU A 161 -28.16 0.26 18.97
CA LEU A 161 -28.24 -1.19 19.05
C LEU A 161 -29.18 -1.69 20.16
N SER A 162 -30.09 -2.60 19.76
CA SER A 162 -31.06 -3.26 20.64
C SER A 162 -31.42 -4.64 20.09
N SER A 163 -32.02 -5.49 20.94
CA SER A 163 -32.47 -6.84 20.56
C SER A 163 -33.55 -6.82 19.48
N ASP A 164 -34.38 -5.77 19.44
CA ASP A 164 -35.49 -5.65 18.48
C ASP A 164 -35.02 -5.49 17.01
N MET A 165 -33.72 -5.26 16.78
CA MET A 165 -33.18 -5.14 15.43
C MET A 165 -32.93 -6.47 14.72
N VAL A 166 -32.90 -7.58 15.45
CA VAL A 166 -32.73 -8.91 14.87
C VAL A 166 -34.02 -9.70 15.12
N PRO A 167 -34.69 -10.22 14.07
CA PRO A 167 -35.96 -10.94 14.24
C PRO A 167 -35.78 -12.36 14.81
N ASP A 168 -34.57 -12.91 14.70
CA ASP A 168 -34.25 -14.27 15.09
C ASP A 168 -33.62 -14.30 16.50
N ASP A 169 -34.29 -14.94 17.44
CA ASP A 169 -33.75 -15.14 18.79
C ASP A 169 -32.60 -16.15 18.81
N GLY A 170 -31.67 -15.95 19.74
CA GLY A 170 -30.52 -16.83 19.99
C GLY A 170 -29.18 -16.10 19.85
N SER A 171 -28.08 -16.86 19.85
CA SER A 171 -26.73 -16.35 19.60
C SER A 171 -25.98 -17.30 18.66
N ARG A 172 -25.66 -16.81 17.46
CA ARG A 172 -25.05 -17.55 16.35
C ARG A 172 -23.81 -16.83 15.82
N PRO A 173 -22.73 -16.76 16.62
CA PRO A 173 -21.50 -16.07 16.22
C PRO A 173 -20.88 -16.67 14.96
N GLU A 174 -21.10 -17.96 14.66
CA GLU A 174 -20.61 -18.59 13.43
C GLU A 174 -21.19 -17.93 12.17
N ARG A 175 -22.45 -17.50 12.18
CA ARG A 175 -23.06 -16.82 11.03
C ARG A 175 -22.54 -15.40 10.91
N ALA A 176 -22.37 -14.72 12.04
CA ALA A 176 -21.85 -13.37 12.09
C ALA A 176 -20.40 -13.30 11.57
N LEU A 177 -19.56 -14.25 11.96
CA LEU A 177 -18.17 -14.34 11.50
C LEU A 177 -18.08 -14.76 10.03
N ALA A 178 -18.98 -15.62 9.54
CA ALA A 178 -19.07 -15.95 8.12
C ALA A 178 -19.45 -14.71 7.27
N LEU A 179 -20.45 -13.95 7.73
CA LEU A 179 -20.86 -12.69 7.10
C LEU A 179 -19.75 -11.64 7.16
N ALA A 180 -18.99 -11.59 8.25
CA ALA A 180 -17.82 -10.72 8.38
C ALA A 180 -16.76 -11.03 7.32
N ALA A 181 -16.40 -12.32 7.16
CA ALA A 181 -15.44 -12.75 6.15
C ALA A 181 -15.93 -12.44 4.72
N GLN A 182 -17.23 -12.55 4.47
CA GLN A 182 -17.82 -12.17 3.18
C GLN A 182 -17.74 -10.65 2.95
N LEU A 183 -18.14 -9.84 3.93
CA LEU A 183 -18.17 -8.39 3.79
C LEU A 183 -16.77 -7.80 3.61
N LEU A 184 -15.76 -8.35 4.28
CA LEU A 184 -14.36 -7.98 4.06
C LEU A 184 -13.90 -8.29 2.63
N ALA A 185 -14.27 -9.46 2.10
CA ALA A 185 -13.94 -9.86 0.74
C ALA A 185 -14.64 -9.00 -0.32
N ASP A 186 -15.94 -8.72 -0.13
CA ASP A 186 -16.75 -7.90 -1.03
C ASP A 186 -16.26 -6.44 -1.06
N ALA A 187 -15.73 -5.94 0.06
CA ALA A 187 -15.14 -4.61 0.17
C ALA A 187 -13.66 -4.55 -0.26
N GLU A 188 -13.09 -5.65 -0.79
CA GLU A 188 -11.68 -5.77 -1.20
C GLU A 188 -10.67 -5.39 -0.09
N ILE A 189 -11.01 -5.67 1.18
CA ILE A 189 -10.12 -5.44 2.33
C ILE A 189 -9.03 -6.52 2.33
N ILE A 190 -7.76 -6.08 2.32
CA ILE A 190 -6.58 -6.96 2.33
C ILE A 190 -6.08 -7.20 3.76
N ALA A 191 -6.13 -6.16 4.59
CA ALA A 191 -5.80 -6.25 6.02
C ALA A 191 -7.04 -5.84 6.83
N GLY A 192 -7.72 -6.80 7.44
CA GLY A 192 -8.95 -6.52 8.20
C GLY A 192 -8.77 -6.67 9.70
N ASP A 193 -9.58 -5.96 10.47
CA ASP A 193 -9.80 -6.27 11.89
C ASP A 193 -11.28 -6.58 12.10
N VAL A 194 -11.60 -7.80 12.54
CA VAL A 194 -12.94 -8.16 12.98
C VAL A 194 -12.95 -8.13 14.50
N VAL A 195 -13.86 -7.36 15.09
CA VAL A 195 -14.02 -7.24 16.54
C VAL A 195 -15.38 -7.78 16.94
N LEU A 196 -15.40 -8.93 17.60
CA LEU A 196 -16.61 -9.57 18.10
C LEU A 196 -16.92 -9.14 19.54
N PHE A 197 -18.04 -8.45 19.73
CA PHE A 197 -18.58 -8.06 21.03
C PHE A 197 -19.64 -9.08 21.44
N THR A 198 -19.38 -9.89 22.47
CA THR A 198 -20.28 -10.97 22.89
C THR A 198 -20.12 -11.30 24.38
N ASP A 199 -21.10 -11.98 24.96
CA ASP A 199 -20.96 -12.62 26.28
C ASP A 199 -20.38 -14.05 26.20
N GLY A 200 -20.16 -14.56 24.98
CA GLY A 200 -19.52 -15.84 24.70
C GLY A 200 -20.49 -16.98 24.40
N ASP A 201 -21.80 -16.74 24.45
CA ASP A 201 -22.77 -17.75 24.03
C ASP A 201 -22.60 -18.09 22.54
N GLY A 202 -22.84 -19.35 22.19
CA GLY A 202 -22.67 -19.86 20.82
C GLY A 202 -21.23 -20.01 20.32
N LEU A 203 -20.20 -19.58 21.07
CA LEU A 203 -18.81 -19.85 20.70
C LEU A 203 -18.52 -21.36 20.74
N GLY A 204 -17.98 -21.90 19.65
CA GLY A 204 -17.70 -23.33 19.52
C GLY A 204 -16.95 -23.68 18.24
N PRO A 205 -16.97 -24.96 17.82
CA PRO A 205 -16.19 -25.42 16.66
C PRO A 205 -16.53 -24.70 15.35
N ALA A 206 -17.81 -24.37 15.13
CA ALA A 206 -18.25 -23.70 13.91
C ALA A 206 -17.75 -22.25 13.83
N SER A 207 -17.86 -21.48 14.92
CA SER A 207 -17.31 -20.12 14.98
C SER A 207 -15.77 -20.12 14.93
N LEU A 208 -15.13 -21.14 15.50
CA LEU A 208 -13.68 -21.29 15.45
C LEU A 208 -13.17 -21.53 14.02
N GLN A 209 -13.93 -22.29 13.20
CA GLN A 209 -13.63 -22.46 11.78
C GLN A 209 -13.72 -21.12 11.03
N GLN A 210 -14.71 -20.28 11.35
CA GLN A 210 -14.83 -18.95 10.74
C GLN A 210 -13.70 -18.01 11.20
N ALA A 211 -13.28 -18.09 12.46
CA ALA A 211 -12.10 -17.38 12.95
C ALA A 211 -10.84 -17.73 12.15
N ALA A 212 -10.63 -19.01 11.83
CA ALA A 212 -9.51 -19.45 11.00
C ALA A 212 -9.62 -18.93 9.56
N GLN A 213 -10.84 -18.85 9.01
CA GLN A 213 -11.08 -18.32 7.67
C GLN A 213 -10.78 -16.81 7.60
N ILE A 214 -11.18 -16.03 8.61
CA ILE A 214 -10.84 -14.60 8.71
C ILE A 214 -9.30 -14.43 8.74
N ALA A 215 -8.60 -15.23 9.54
CA ALA A 215 -7.14 -15.22 9.60
C ALA A 215 -6.50 -15.57 8.24
N ALA A 216 -7.04 -16.55 7.52
CA ALA A 216 -6.55 -16.95 6.21
C ALA A 216 -6.73 -15.86 5.13
N GLN A 217 -7.67 -14.94 5.31
CA GLN A 217 -7.91 -13.79 4.43
C GLN A 217 -7.00 -12.59 4.74
N GLY A 218 -6.11 -12.70 5.73
CA GLY A 218 -5.23 -11.60 6.13
C GLY A 218 -5.84 -10.63 7.16
N ALA A 219 -7.02 -10.96 7.68
CA ALA A 219 -7.68 -10.22 8.76
C ALA A 219 -7.42 -10.85 10.14
N ARG A 220 -7.54 -10.09 11.22
CA ARG A 220 -7.47 -10.61 12.60
C ARG A 220 -8.85 -10.61 13.25
N LEU A 221 -9.12 -11.60 14.10
CA LEU A 221 -10.33 -11.64 14.94
C LEU A 221 -9.98 -11.36 16.40
N SER A 222 -10.41 -10.22 16.90
CA SER A 222 -10.37 -9.86 18.31
C SER A 222 -11.75 -10.01 18.95
N LEU A 223 -11.78 -10.33 20.25
CA LEU A 223 -13.02 -10.51 20.99
C LEU A 223 -13.08 -9.54 22.17
N VAL A 224 -14.23 -8.91 22.35
CA VAL A 224 -14.56 -8.08 23.50
C VAL A 224 -15.59 -8.84 24.32
N SER A 225 -15.19 -9.27 25.51
CA SER A 225 -16.03 -10.03 26.42
C SER A 225 -16.90 -9.10 27.26
N LEU A 226 -18.23 -9.28 27.20
CA LEU A 226 -19.16 -8.62 28.12
C LEU A 226 -18.93 -9.07 29.56
N LYS A 227 -18.64 -10.36 29.73
CA LYS A 227 -18.49 -11.06 31.01
C LYS A 227 -17.02 -11.44 31.27
N MET A 228 -16.77 -12.24 32.29
CA MET A 228 -15.43 -12.80 32.50
C MET A 228 -15.12 -13.73 31.31
N PRO A 229 -14.01 -13.49 30.57
CA PRO A 229 -13.72 -14.26 29.37
C PRO A 229 -13.45 -15.72 29.72
N LEU A 230 -14.13 -16.61 29.01
CA LEU A 230 -13.96 -18.06 29.09
C LEU A 230 -12.77 -18.54 28.25
N SER A 231 -12.39 -19.81 28.37
CA SER A 231 -11.32 -20.44 27.58
C SER A 231 -11.53 -20.30 26.06
N ASP A 232 -12.79 -20.28 25.65
CA ASP A 232 -13.16 -20.24 24.23
C ASP A 232 -12.79 -18.90 23.62
N PHE A 233 -12.84 -17.79 24.37
CA PHE A 233 -12.39 -16.48 23.90
C PHE A 233 -10.91 -16.51 23.49
N ALA A 234 -10.06 -17.03 24.37
CA ALA A 234 -8.62 -17.12 24.13
C ALA A 234 -8.31 -18.04 22.94
N THR A 235 -9.06 -19.14 22.79
CA THR A 235 -8.92 -20.07 21.68
C THR A 235 -9.28 -19.41 20.34
N HIS A 236 -10.41 -18.68 20.29
CA HIS A 236 -10.84 -17.97 19.08
C HIS A 236 -9.90 -16.84 18.70
N ALA A 237 -9.44 -16.04 19.67
CA ALA A 237 -8.47 -14.98 19.43
C ALA A 237 -7.14 -15.54 18.93
N ALA A 238 -6.64 -16.64 19.50
CA ALA A 238 -5.40 -17.27 19.06
C ALA A 238 -5.49 -17.79 17.61
N VAL A 239 -6.58 -18.47 17.26
CA VAL A 239 -6.82 -18.94 15.88
C VAL A 239 -7.00 -17.78 14.91
N GLY A 240 -7.72 -16.74 15.35
CA GLY A 240 -7.94 -15.52 14.60
C GLY A 240 -6.77 -14.54 14.57
N GLN A 241 -5.61 -14.90 15.16
CA GLN A 241 -4.43 -14.02 15.29
C GLN A 241 -4.75 -12.64 15.91
N GLY A 242 -5.77 -12.60 16.77
CA GLY A 242 -6.21 -11.39 17.46
C GLY A 242 -5.99 -11.45 18.97
N ALA A 243 -6.74 -10.61 19.69
CA ALA A 243 -6.63 -10.47 21.14
C ALA A 243 -8.01 -10.51 21.81
N VAL A 244 -8.00 -10.79 23.12
CA VAL A 244 -9.20 -10.75 23.96
C VAL A 244 -9.13 -9.52 24.85
N PHE A 245 -10.21 -8.77 24.90
CA PHE A 245 -10.36 -7.58 25.73
C PHE A 245 -11.56 -7.71 26.66
N THR A 246 -11.43 -7.11 27.84
CA THR A 246 -12.53 -6.91 28.78
C THR A 246 -12.96 -5.44 28.79
N LEU A 247 -14.16 -5.15 29.30
CA LEU A 247 -14.74 -3.80 29.26
C LEU A 247 -13.98 -2.73 30.08
N ASP A 248 -13.03 -3.14 30.93
CA ASP A 248 -12.10 -2.28 31.66
C ASP A 248 -10.83 -1.94 30.85
N GLN A 249 -10.57 -2.63 29.75
CA GLN A 249 -9.39 -2.45 28.90
C GLN A 249 -9.69 -1.59 27.66
N THR A 250 -10.51 -0.55 27.81
CA THR A 250 -10.94 0.30 26.66
C THR A 250 -9.76 0.99 25.98
N ASP A 251 -8.77 1.48 26.74
CA ASP A 251 -7.59 2.15 26.19
C ASP A 251 -6.73 1.16 25.39
N ALA A 252 -6.43 -0.02 25.96
CA ALA A 252 -5.67 -1.06 25.28
C ALA A 252 -6.38 -1.58 24.01
N PHE A 253 -7.70 -1.62 24.02
CA PHE A 253 -8.49 -1.94 22.82
C PHE A 253 -8.39 -0.86 21.75
N ALA A 254 -8.46 0.42 22.12
CA ALA A 254 -8.29 1.52 21.18
C ALA A 254 -6.88 1.52 20.57
N ASP A 255 -5.85 1.33 21.40
CA ASP A 255 -4.46 1.21 20.96
C ASP A 255 -4.27 0.01 20.00
N TRP A 256 -4.90 -1.13 20.29
CA TRP A 256 -4.87 -2.30 19.40
C TRP A 256 -5.48 -2.03 18.02
N ILE A 257 -6.58 -1.30 17.97
CA ILE A 257 -7.23 -0.90 16.71
C ILE A 257 -6.40 0.14 15.95
N GLN A 258 -5.69 1.02 16.66
CA GLN A 258 -4.73 1.95 16.05
C GLN A 258 -3.45 1.27 15.58
N GLU A 259 -3.11 0.08 16.11
CA GLU A 259 -1.86 -0.60 15.78
C GLU A 259 -1.76 -0.83 14.27
N ASP A 260 -0.84 -0.07 13.68
CA ASP A 260 -0.90 0.43 12.32
C ASP A 260 -0.75 -0.72 11.31
N ALA A 261 -1.72 -0.83 10.40
CA ALA A 261 -1.68 -1.80 9.31
C ALA A 261 -0.46 -1.62 8.39
N ARG A 262 0.30 -0.50 8.49
CA ARG A 262 1.61 -0.37 7.85
C ARG A 262 2.53 -1.56 8.11
N THR A 263 2.65 -2.01 9.36
CA THR A 263 3.52 -3.14 9.71
C THR A 263 3.03 -4.46 9.10
N ARG A 264 1.72 -4.59 8.85
CA ARG A 264 1.08 -5.81 8.32
C ARG A 264 0.99 -5.82 6.79
N LEU A 265 0.73 -4.67 6.17
CA LEU A 265 0.72 -4.47 4.71
C LEU A 265 2.14 -4.55 4.14
N GLU A 266 3.16 -4.14 4.91
CA GLU A 266 4.58 -4.37 4.58
C GLU A 266 4.96 -5.87 4.67
N ALA A 267 4.31 -6.64 5.56
CA ALA A 267 4.59 -8.07 5.75
C ALA A 267 3.95 -9.00 4.69
N GLN A 268 2.99 -8.52 3.90
CA GLN A 268 2.24 -9.33 2.92
C GLN A 268 2.68 -9.14 1.45
N ASP A 269 3.90 -8.66 1.21
CA ASP A 269 4.54 -8.70 -0.13
C ASP A 269 3.76 -7.97 -1.27
N TYR A 270 3.15 -6.82 -0.98
CA TYR A 270 2.66 -5.89 -2.02
C TYR A 270 3.49 -4.60 -2.19
N PRO A 271 4.85 -4.65 -2.24
CA PRO A 271 5.66 -3.43 -2.38
C PRO A 271 5.30 -2.66 -3.66
N LEU A 272 4.84 -3.35 -4.71
CA LEU A 272 4.53 -2.77 -6.02
C LEU A 272 3.34 -1.82 -6.04
N LEU A 273 2.44 -1.86 -5.04
CA LEU A 273 1.39 -0.86 -4.95
C LEU A 273 1.95 0.50 -4.51
N PHE A 274 2.91 0.53 -3.58
CA PHE A 274 3.32 1.74 -2.85
C PHE A 274 4.25 2.70 -3.61
N TRP A 275 4.86 2.27 -4.72
CA TRP A 275 5.89 3.04 -5.42
C TRP A 275 5.37 3.68 -6.71
N LYS A 276 5.46 5.01 -6.82
CA LYS A 276 5.18 5.72 -8.08
C LYS A 276 6.48 5.83 -8.89
N ASP A 277 6.54 5.10 -10.01
CA ASP A 277 7.66 5.18 -10.94
C ASP A 277 7.77 6.59 -11.57
N LEU A 278 8.91 7.25 -11.34
CA LEU A 278 9.24 8.54 -11.92
C LEU A 278 10.09 8.44 -13.18
N GLY A 279 10.52 7.23 -13.56
CA GLY A 279 11.36 6.99 -14.73
C GLY A 279 10.82 7.67 -15.99
N ARG A 280 9.49 7.66 -16.18
CA ARG A 280 8.83 8.38 -17.29
C ARG A 280 9.06 9.89 -17.31
N TYR A 281 9.19 10.53 -16.15
CA TYR A 281 9.46 11.98 -16.07
C TYR A 281 10.96 12.26 -16.23
N VAL A 282 11.82 11.37 -15.72
CA VAL A 282 13.28 11.44 -15.93
C VAL A 282 13.64 11.28 -17.40
N LEU A 283 12.90 10.46 -18.17
CA LEU A 283 13.05 10.38 -19.64
C LEU A 283 12.87 11.75 -20.33
N GLY A 284 12.02 12.64 -19.82
CA GLY A 284 11.86 13.99 -20.36
C GLY A 284 13.15 14.82 -20.30
N ILE A 285 13.97 14.61 -19.27
CA ILE A 285 15.27 15.29 -19.10
C ILE A 285 16.27 14.80 -20.16
N ALA A 286 16.14 13.56 -20.66
CA ALA A 286 17.00 13.02 -21.71
C ALA A 286 16.84 13.74 -23.05
N LEU A 287 15.75 14.51 -23.26
CA LEU A 287 15.56 15.32 -24.46
C LEU A 287 16.52 16.51 -24.54
N ILE A 288 16.97 17.07 -23.41
CA ILE A 288 17.88 18.22 -23.35
C ILE A 288 19.22 17.93 -24.07
N PRO A 289 19.96 16.86 -23.73
CA PRO A 289 21.18 16.53 -24.47
C PRO A 289 20.88 16.12 -25.92
N LEU A 290 19.73 15.50 -26.18
CA LEU A 290 19.33 15.10 -27.54
C LEU A 290 19.12 16.32 -28.46
N LEU A 291 18.59 17.44 -27.93
CA LEU A 291 18.45 18.69 -28.67
C LEU A 291 19.80 19.30 -29.08
N LEU A 292 20.88 19.05 -28.32
CA LEU A 292 22.22 19.49 -28.68
C LEU A 292 22.78 18.76 -29.91
N LEU A 293 22.26 17.57 -30.25
CA LEU A 293 22.60 16.86 -31.50
C LEU A 293 22.06 17.58 -32.73
N PHE A 294 20.94 18.30 -32.59
CA PHE A 294 20.30 19.02 -33.70
C PHE A 294 20.80 20.45 -33.87
N ARG A 295 21.75 20.89 -33.03
CA ARG A 295 22.39 22.19 -33.20
C ARG A 295 23.29 22.11 -34.43
N LYS A 296 22.78 22.57 -35.58
CA LYS A 296 23.58 22.80 -36.78
C LYS A 296 24.81 23.61 -36.36
N GLY A 297 26.00 23.13 -36.71
CA GLY A 297 27.20 23.94 -36.63
C GLY A 297 26.94 25.22 -37.39
N THR A 298 26.87 26.35 -36.70
CA THR A 298 26.90 27.65 -37.34
C THR A 298 28.29 27.78 -37.94
N ALA A 299 28.36 27.60 -39.26
CA ALA A 299 29.52 27.85 -40.09
C ALA A 299 30.06 29.27 -39.89
#